data_AF-B7Q1L7-F1
#
_entry.id   AF-B7Q1L7-F1
#
_cell.length_a   1.000
_cell.length_b   1.000
_cell.length_c   1.000
_cell.angle_alpha   90.00
_cell.angle_beta   90.00
_cell.angle_gamma   90.00
#
_symmetry.space_group_name_H-M   'P 1'
#
loop_
_entity.id
_entity.type
_entity.pdbx_description
1 polymer ?
#
loop_
_entity_poly.entity_id
_entity_poly.type
_entity_poly.pdbx_seq_one_letter_code
_entity_poly.pdbx_strand_id
1 'polypeptide(L)'
;MLLSHISLPEYRHVMIELLMVIDVILKRNPEFSFSDKVDLDVLIRDAFAMFKAEKESPGSDPNNVTSFYDSPSSVTSCYLSRGIMTRLLTSGIGISTEECSIS
;
A
#
# COMPACT_ATOMS: atom_id res chain seq x y z
N MET A 1 -12.44 15.04 -12.64
CA MET A 1 -12.27 14.49 -11.27
C MET A 1 -11.02 13.62 -11.28
N LEU A 2 -10.24 13.55 -10.19
CA LEU A 2 -8.99 12.77 -10.15
C LEU A 2 -9.16 11.31 -10.61
N LEU A 3 -10.31 10.70 -10.29
CA LEU A 3 -10.61 9.29 -10.60
C LEU A 3 -11.33 9.08 -11.95
N SER A 4 -11.73 10.16 -12.66
CA SER A 4 -12.52 10.03 -13.91
C SER A 4 -11.70 9.56 -15.12
N HIS A 5 -10.37 9.56 -15.02
CA HIS A 5 -9.46 9.11 -16.07
C HIS A 5 -8.99 7.66 -15.91
N ILE A 6 -9.39 7.00 -14.82
CA ILE A 6 -9.05 5.59 -14.60
C ILE A 6 -9.99 4.74 -15.42
N SER A 7 -9.49 4.05 -16.44
CA SER A 7 -10.31 3.29 -17.38
C SER A 7 -10.89 2.00 -16.77
N LEU A 8 -10.16 1.37 -15.86
CA LEU A 8 -10.49 0.05 -15.29
C LEU A 8 -11.28 0.19 -13.98
N PRO A 9 -12.57 -0.22 -13.92
CA PRO A 9 -13.40 -0.09 -12.72
C PRO A 9 -12.81 -0.76 -11.47
N GLU A 10 -12.21 -1.93 -11.64
CA GLU A 10 -11.63 -2.75 -10.57
C GLU A 10 -10.42 -2.04 -9.94
N TYR A 11 -9.55 -1.47 -10.78
CA TYR A 11 -8.44 -0.66 -10.31
C TYR A 11 -8.91 0.61 -9.59
N ARG A 12 -9.96 1.24 -10.12
CA ARG A 12 -10.56 2.42 -9.47
C ARG A 12 -11.11 2.06 -8.08
N HIS A 13 -11.73 0.90 -7.92
CA HIS A 13 -12.21 0.41 -6.64
C HIS A 13 -11.08 0.26 -5.62
N VAL A 14 -10.01 -0.45 -6.00
CA VAL A 14 -8.83 -0.62 -5.12
C VAL A 14 -8.15 0.71 -4.81
N MET A 15 -8.10 1.66 -5.74
CA MET A 15 -7.55 2.98 -5.48
C MET A 15 -8.39 3.77 -4.47
N ILE A 16 -9.73 3.70 -4.56
CA ILE A 16 -10.61 4.30 -3.55
C ILE A 16 -10.42 3.62 -2.19
N GLU A 17 -10.33 2.29 -2.17
CA GLU A 17 -10.07 1.53 -0.95
C GLU A 17 -8.75 1.95 -0.30
N LEU A 18 -7.66 2.08 -1.09
CA LEU A 18 -6.37 2.57 -0.60
C LEU A 18 -6.49 3.97 0.02
N LEU A 19 -7.21 4.88 -0.63
CA LEU A 19 -7.44 6.22 -0.09
C LEU A 19 -8.18 6.18 1.26
N MET A 20 -9.19 5.31 1.40
CA MET A 20 -9.89 5.11 2.68
C MET A 20 -8.95 4.53 3.75
N VAL A 21 -8.13 3.55 3.39
CA VAL A 21 -7.14 2.95 4.31
C VAL A 21 -6.13 4.01 4.78
N ILE A 22 -5.60 4.82 3.87
CA ILE A 22 -4.70 5.93 4.19
C ILE A 22 -5.37 6.92 5.14
N ASP A 23 -6.60 7.35 4.82
CA ASP A 23 -7.36 8.29 5.64
C ASP A 23 -7.56 7.75 7.08
N VAL A 24 -7.93 6.48 7.21
CA VAL A 24 -8.10 5.83 8.52
C VAL A 24 -6.78 5.75 9.29
N ILE A 25 -5.68 5.39 8.63
CA ILE A 25 -4.36 5.27 9.28
C ILE A 25 -3.87 6.62 9.77
N LEU A 26 -3.93 7.66 8.94
CA LEU A 26 -3.48 9.00 9.33
C LEU A 26 -4.37 9.63 10.41
N LYS A 27 -5.70 9.41 10.37
CA LYS A 27 -6.61 9.89 11.42
C LYS A 27 -6.35 9.23 12.77
N ARG A 28 -5.96 7.95 12.78
CA ARG A 28 -5.65 7.22 14.01
C ARG A 28 -4.25 7.49 14.56
N ASN A 29 -3.32 7.88 13.69
CA ASN A 29 -1.90 8.07 14.00
C ASN A 29 -1.46 9.45 13.48
N PRO A 30 -1.81 10.54 14.19
CA PRO A 30 -1.51 11.91 13.75
C PRO A 30 -0.01 12.22 13.71
N GLU A 31 0.84 11.38 14.30
CA GLU A 31 2.30 11.42 14.19
C GLU A 31 2.79 11.09 12.77
N PHE A 32 1.98 10.37 11.98
CA PHE A 32 2.32 10.07 10.60
C PHE A 32 1.84 11.17 9.67
N SER A 33 2.72 11.53 8.76
CA SER A 33 2.41 12.37 7.61
C SER A 33 3.29 11.93 6.45
N PHE A 34 2.86 12.25 5.24
CA PHE A 34 3.70 12.09 4.06
C PHE A 34 4.54 13.34 3.88
N SER A 35 5.87 13.19 3.98
CA SER A 35 6.82 14.29 3.74
C SER A 35 6.91 14.67 2.25
N ASP A 36 6.54 13.75 1.37
CA ASP A 36 6.61 13.88 -0.08
C ASP A 36 5.36 13.34 -0.79
N LYS A 37 5.30 13.55 -2.10
CA LYS A 37 4.20 13.04 -2.93
C LYS A 37 4.07 11.53 -2.80
N VAL A 38 2.85 11.08 -2.55
CA VAL A 38 2.50 9.66 -2.50
C VAL A 38 2.09 9.18 -3.88
N ASP A 39 2.85 8.23 -4.43
CA ASP A 39 2.47 7.49 -5.63
C ASP A 39 1.57 6.31 -5.24
N LEU A 40 0.26 6.45 -5.52
CA LEU A 40 -0.73 5.43 -5.21
C LEU A 40 -0.55 4.16 -6.06
N ASP A 41 -0.03 4.29 -7.28
CA ASP A 41 0.16 3.16 -8.18
C ASP A 41 1.29 2.26 -7.64
N VAL A 42 2.35 2.87 -7.12
CA VAL A 42 3.43 2.15 -6.41
C VAL A 42 2.87 1.38 -5.21
N LEU A 43 2.07 2.03 -4.37
CA LEU A 43 1.50 1.39 -3.17
C LEU A 43 0.61 0.19 -3.51
N ILE A 44 -0.23 0.33 -4.54
CA ILE A 44 -1.07 -0.76 -5.01
C ILE A 44 -0.20 -1.90 -5.57
N ARG A 45 0.86 -1.61 -6.33
CA ARG A 45 1.82 -2.62 -6.81
C ARG A 45 2.54 -3.33 -5.66
N ASP A 46 2.95 -2.62 -4.63
CA ASP A 46 3.61 -3.20 -3.45
C ASP A 46 2.65 -4.16 -2.73
N ALA A 47 1.39 -3.76 -2.54
CA ALA A 47 0.36 -4.60 -1.96
C ALA A 47 0.10 -5.87 -2.80
N PHE A 48 0.04 -5.75 -4.14
CA PHE A 48 -0.05 -6.91 -5.03
C PHE A 48 1.14 -7.84 -4.89
N ALA A 49 2.36 -7.30 -4.84
CA ALA A 49 3.57 -8.09 -4.71
C ALA A 49 3.56 -8.91 -3.41
N MET A 50 3.12 -8.30 -2.30
CA MET A 50 2.95 -8.99 -1.02
C MET A 50 1.87 -10.08 -1.09
N PHE A 51 0.72 -9.79 -1.69
CA PHE A 51 -0.35 -10.77 -1.86
C PHE A 51 0.12 -11.99 -2.65
N LYS A 52 0.76 -11.78 -3.81
CA LYS A 52 1.24 -12.88 -4.65
C LYS A 52 2.31 -13.71 -3.95
N ALA A 53 3.25 -13.07 -3.26
CA ALA A 53 4.29 -13.77 -2.53
C ALA A 53 3.72 -14.71 -1.44
N GLU A 54 2.56 -14.39 -0.88
CA GLU A 54 1.91 -15.19 0.16
C GLU A 54 0.85 -16.18 -0.37
N LYS A 55 0.23 -15.89 -1.52
CA LYS A 55 -0.96 -16.61 -2.01
C LYS A 55 -0.74 -17.39 -3.30
N GLU A 56 0.21 -16.99 -4.14
CA GLU A 56 0.42 -17.60 -5.45
C GLU A 56 1.63 -18.55 -5.44
N SER A 57 1.50 -19.66 -6.16
CA SER A 57 2.58 -20.62 -6.33
C SER A 57 3.70 -20.04 -7.21
N PRO A 58 4.97 -20.43 -6.97
CA PRO A 58 6.07 -20.06 -7.84
C PRO A 58 5.80 -20.59 -9.25
N GLY A 59 5.55 -19.68 -10.20
CA GLY A 59 5.15 -19.99 -11.58
C GLY A 59 3.86 -19.30 -12.05
N SER A 60 3.13 -18.63 -11.16
CA SER A 60 1.97 -17.80 -11.53
C SER A 60 2.39 -16.57 -12.34
N ASP A 61 1.53 -16.11 -13.25
CA ASP A 61 1.81 -14.95 -14.11
C ASP A 61 2.07 -13.70 -13.25
N PRO A 62 3.26 -13.09 -13.32
CA PRO A 62 3.61 -11.94 -12.50
C PRO A 62 2.73 -10.71 -12.78
N ASN A 63 2.03 -10.65 -13.91
CA ASN A 63 1.15 -9.53 -14.25
C ASN A 63 -0.33 -9.82 -13.99
N ASN A 64 -0.68 -11.01 -13.49
CA ASN A 64 -2.05 -11.34 -13.17
C ASN A 64 -2.46 -10.65 -11.87
N VAL A 65 -3.11 -9.49 -12.01
CA VAL A 65 -3.65 -8.68 -10.91
C VAL A 65 -5.10 -9.02 -10.60
N THR A 66 -5.75 -9.84 -11.43
CA THR A 66 -7.18 -10.18 -11.32
C THR A 66 -7.49 -10.91 -10.01
N SER A 67 -6.62 -11.82 -9.57
CA SER A 67 -6.77 -12.57 -8.32
C SER A 67 -6.86 -11.65 -7.09
N PHE A 68 -6.15 -10.52 -7.10
CA PHE A 68 -6.25 -9.53 -6.04
C PHE A 68 -7.50 -8.67 -6.16
N TYR A 69 -7.86 -8.21 -7.36
CA TYR A 69 -9.07 -7.41 -7.56
C TYR A 69 -10.35 -8.15 -7.17
N ASP A 70 -10.38 -9.46 -7.38
CA ASP A 70 -11.52 -10.33 -7.05
C ASP A 70 -11.51 -10.77 -5.58
N SER A 71 -10.47 -10.45 -4.82
CA SER A 71 -10.39 -10.80 -3.41
C SER A 71 -11.35 -9.97 -2.55
N PRO A 72 -11.85 -10.51 -1.42
CA PRO A 72 -12.70 -9.73 -0.51
C PRO A 72 -11.98 -8.46 -0.02
N SER A 73 -12.74 -7.37 0.20
CA SER A 73 -12.17 -6.09 0.65
C SER A 73 -11.36 -6.20 1.95
N SER A 74 -11.73 -7.10 2.86
CA SER A 74 -10.93 -7.35 4.07
C SER A 74 -9.51 -7.83 3.77
N VAL A 75 -9.34 -8.60 2.69
CA VAL A 75 -8.04 -9.10 2.23
C VAL A 75 -7.27 -7.99 1.53
N THR A 76 -7.88 -7.29 0.55
CA THR A 76 -7.22 -6.20 -0.17
C THR A 76 -6.83 -5.07 0.78
N SER A 77 -7.73 -4.61 1.65
CA SER A 77 -7.43 -3.64 2.72
C SER A 77 -6.28 -4.09 3.64
N CYS A 78 -6.17 -5.39 3.94
CA CYS A 78 -5.04 -5.91 4.75
C CYS A 78 -3.71 -5.69 4.04
N TYR A 79 -3.60 -6.04 2.76
CA TYR A 79 -2.36 -5.83 2.00
C TYR A 79 -2.09 -4.35 1.70
N LEU A 80 -3.12 -3.55 1.41
CA LEU A 80 -3.00 -2.10 1.23
C LEU A 80 -2.52 -1.42 2.51
N SER A 81 -3.08 -1.79 3.67
CA SER A 81 -2.67 -1.26 4.98
C SER A 81 -1.24 -1.67 5.35
N ARG A 82 -0.84 -2.91 5.04
CA ARG A 82 0.56 -3.35 5.20
C ARG A 82 1.50 -2.52 4.32
N GLY A 83 1.20 -2.38 3.04
CA GLY A 83 2.02 -1.62 2.09
C GLY A 83 2.23 -0.18 2.53
N ILE A 84 1.16 0.53 2.90
CA ILE A 84 1.28 1.91 3.36
C ILE A 84 2.01 2.02 4.70
N MET A 85 1.73 1.13 5.65
CA MET A 85 2.38 1.16 6.96
C MET A 85 3.89 0.92 6.83
N THR A 86 4.30 -0.04 5.99
CA THR A 86 5.72 -0.26 5.67
C THR A 86 6.36 1.03 5.14
N ARG A 87 5.71 1.75 4.22
CA ARG A 87 6.26 2.99 3.65
C ARG A 87 6.32 4.13 4.65
N LEU A 88 5.29 4.30 5.48
CA LEU A 88 5.28 5.31 6.56
C LEU A 88 6.39 5.05 7.58
N LEU A 89 6.57 3.79 7.99
CA LEU A 89 7.61 3.40 8.93
C LEU A 89 9.01 3.58 8.34
N THR A 90 9.24 3.16 7.09
CA THR A 90 10.54 3.36 6.42
C THR A 90 10.84 4.83 6.16
N SER A 91 9.83 5.66 5.89
CA SER A 91 10.03 7.10 5.65
C SER A 91 10.27 7.89 6.94
N GLY A 92 9.68 7.47 8.07
CA GLY A 92 9.91 8.07 9.39
C GLY A 92 11.25 7.68 10.02
N ILE A 93 11.85 6.57 9.57
CA ILE A 93 13.26 6.26 9.81
C ILE A 93 14.07 7.13 8.84
N GLY A 94 14.08 8.45 9.08
CA GLY A 94 15.26 9.21 8.73
C GLY A 94 16.39 8.51 9.46
N ILE A 95 17.26 7.80 8.72
CA ILE A 95 18.45 7.18 9.28
C ILE A 95 19.36 8.35 9.69
N SER A 96 19.04 8.96 10.81
CA SER A 96 19.98 9.66 11.64
C SER A 96 20.94 8.57 12.09
N THR A 97 22.00 8.35 11.32
CA THR A 97 23.20 7.62 11.71
C THR A 97 23.89 8.39 12.85
N GLU A 98 23.17 8.65 13.93
CA GLU A 98 23.74 8.95 15.22
C GLU A 98 23.73 7.58 15.88
N GLU A 99 24.86 6.88 15.76
CA GLU A 99 25.12 5.61 16.41
C GLU A 99 24.65 5.70 17.86
N CYS A 100 23.52 5.05 18.18
CA CYS A 100 23.01 4.98 19.54
C CYS A 100 23.96 4.06 20.32
N SER A 101 25.09 4.61 20.73
CA SER A 101 26.06 3.96 21.60
C SER A 101 25.51 4.05 23.01
N ILE A 102 24.99 2.93 23.52
CA ILE A 102 24.75 2.78 24.95
C ILE A 102 26.14 2.68 25.59
N SER A 103 26.62 3.79 26.17
CA SER A 103 27.78 3.82 27.06
C SER A 103 27.35 3.69 28.52
#